data_AF-A0A2E3XET7-F1
#
_entry.id   AF-A0A2E3XET7-F1
#
_cell.length_a   1.000
_cell.length_b   1.000
_cell.length_c   1.000
_cell.angle_alpha   90.00
_cell.angle_beta   90.00
_cell.angle_gamma   90.00
#
_symmetry.space_group_name_H-M   'P 1'
#
loop_
_entity.id
_entity.type
_entity.pdbx_description
1 polymer ?
#
loop_
_entity_poly.entity_id
_entity_poly.type
_entity_poly.pdbx_seq_one_letter_code
_entity_poly.pdbx_strand_id
1 'polypeptide(L)'
;MARIPYSNMQGIKPELSAELAKRPELNIYRMLANGGNASLGYLQLGGALRFDGILDPVVRELIILRTGSLCKSEYELDHHTKIASDVGISDDIITAAIDDEPDSPKFSKLESAVLRFTDENVLNGKASENTFNELSIFFSPEELIETTLLIGFYIMTSRFLQTFDMDLDNQ
;
A
#
# COMPACT_ATOMS: atom_id res chain seq x y z
N MET A 1 -2.32 -19.93 8.71
CA MET A 1 -1.94 -20.84 7.61
C MET A 1 -2.75 -20.43 6.40
N ALA A 2 -2.08 -20.05 5.31
CA ALA A 2 -2.74 -19.57 4.10
C ALA A 2 -3.78 -20.56 3.53
N ARG A 3 -4.86 -20.02 2.94
CA ARG A 3 -5.99 -20.80 2.39
C ARG A 3 -5.63 -21.62 1.16
N ILE A 4 -4.59 -21.24 0.44
CA ILE A 4 -4.02 -22.03 -0.66
C ILE A 4 -2.51 -22.17 -0.46
N PRO A 5 -1.88 -23.23 -0.99
CA PRO A 5 -0.45 -23.43 -0.83
C PRO A 5 0.37 -22.30 -1.44
N TYR A 6 1.40 -21.85 -0.74
CA TYR A 6 2.46 -21.04 -1.33
C TYR A 6 3.16 -21.82 -2.43
N SER A 7 3.48 -21.14 -3.55
CA SER A 7 4.23 -21.75 -4.63
C SER A 7 5.62 -22.20 -4.17
N ASN A 8 6.09 -23.31 -4.74
CA ASN A 8 7.48 -23.77 -4.62
C ASN A 8 8.40 -23.19 -5.71
N MET A 9 7.91 -22.19 -6.45
CA MET A 9 8.58 -21.51 -7.55
C MET A 9 8.86 -22.37 -8.80
N GLN A 10 8.24 -23.55 -8.92
CA GLN A 10 8.38 -24.42 -10.09
C GLN A 10 7.24 -24.23 -11.09
N GLY A 11 7.54 -24.33 -12.38
CA GLY A 11 6.54 -24.27 -13.46
C GLY A 11 5.90 -22.88 -13.66
N ILE A 12 6.46 -21.83 -13.06
CA ILE A 12 6.02 -20.45 -13.28
C ILE A 12 6.38 -20.03 -14.71
N LYS A 13 5.46 -19.30 -15.37
CA LYS A 13 5.73 -18.69 -16.68
C LYS A 13 7.00 -17.82 -16.63
N PRO A 14 7.86 -17.84 -17.68
CA PRO A 14 9.15 -17.15 -17.67
C PRO A 14 9.07 -15.66 -17.30
N GLU A 15 8.08 -14.93 -17.82
CA GLU A 15 7.90 -13.49 -17.56
C GLU A 15 7.61 -13.20 -16.07
N LEU A 16 6.71 -13.97 -15.46
CA LEU A 16 6.40 -13.84 -14.03
C LEU A 16 7.58 -14.28 -13.17
N SER A 17 8.27 -15.34 -13.56
CA SER A 17 9.48 -15.81 -12.86
C SER A 17 10.58 -14.73 -12.86
N ALA A 18 10.81 -14.09 -14.01
CA ALA A 18 11.79 -13.00 -14.14
C ALA A 18 11.43 -11.77 -13.29
N GLU A 19 10.13 -11.46 -13.15
CA GLU A 19 9.69 -10.36 -12.30
C GLU A 19 9.80 -10.69 -10.81
N LEU A 20 9.44 -11.90 -10.39
CA LEU A 20 9.58 -12.37 -9.01
C LEU A 20 11.04 -12.45 -8.57
N ALA A 21 11.97 -12.78 -9.47
CA ALA A 21 13.41 -12.84 -9.17
C ALA A 21 14.02 -11.49 -8.76
N LYS A 22 13.33 -10.37 -8.98
CA LYS A 22 13.75 -9.02 -8.56
C LYS A 22 13.29 -8.66 -7.15
N ARG A 23 12.56 -9.56 -6.48
CA ARG A 23 11.84 -9.29 -5.24
C ARG A 23 12.46 -10.07 -4.08
N PRO A 24 12.38 -9.57 -2.84
CA PRO A 24 12.83 -10.32 -1.67
C PRO A 24 11.97 -11.58 -1.48
N GLU A 25 12.47 -12.53 -0.70
CA GLU A 25 11.73 -13.74 -0.37
C GLU A 25 10.65 -13.45 0.68
N LEU A 26 9.51 -12.95 0.23
CA LEU A 26 8.33 -12.68 1.06
C LEU A 26 7.15 -13.56 0.64
N ASN A 27 6.29 -13.87 1.60
CA ASN A 27 5.11 -14.70 1.39
C ASN A 27 4.18 -14.14 0.30
N ILE A 28 4.04 -12.82 0.16
CA ILE A 28 3.26 -12.19 -0.92
C ILE A 28 3.73 -12.64 -2.30
N TYR A 29 5.04 -12.70 -2.54
CA TYR A 29 5.60 -13.10 -3.84
C TYR A 29 5.44 -14.61 -4.08
N ARG A 30 5.58 -15.42 -3.02
CA ARG A 30 5.29 -16.86 -3.08
C ARG A 30 3.83 -17.16 -3.37
N MET A 31 2.91 -16.34 -2.89
CA MET A 31 1.48 -16.46 -3.18
C MET A 31 1.17 -16.01 -4.62
N LEU A 32 1.71 -14.88 -5.05
CA LEU A 32 1.55 -14.33 -6.41
C LEU A 32 2.11 -15.25 -7.49
N ALA A 33 3.13 -16.06 -7.20
CA ALA A 33 3.63 -17.08 -8.11
C ALA A 33 2.56 -18.06 -8.62
N ASN A 34 1.43 -18.20 -7.91
CA ASN A 34 0.28 -19.02 -8.34
C ASN A 34 -0.61 -18.34 -9.41
N GLY A 35 -0.53 -17.03 -9.61
CA GLY A 35 -1.58 -16.26 -10.33
C GLY A 35 -1.31 -15.91 -11.79
N GLY A 36 -0.16 -16.31 -12.36
CA GLY A 36 0.13 -16.13 -13.79
C GLY A 36 0.06 -14.66 -14.26
N ASN A 37 -0.70 -14.38 -15.32
CA ASN A 37 -0.72 -13.05 -15.94
C ASN A 37 -1.31 -11.96 -15.02
N ALA A 38 -2.27 -12.31 -14.16
CA ALA A 38 -2.83 -11.35 -13.20
C ALA A 38 -1.77 -10.90 -12.19
N SER A 39 -0.98 -11.84 -11.68
CA SER A 39 0.14 -11.54 -10.79
C SER A 39 1.27 -10.79 -11.46
N LEU A 40 1.53 -11.04 -12.75
CA LEU A 40 2.49 -10.24 -13.52
C LEU A 40 2.06 -8.77 -13.61
N GLY A 41 0.79 -8.51 -13.97
CA GLY A 41 0.26 -7.15 -14.03
C GLY A 41 0.25 -6.46 -12.66
N TYR A 42 -0.09 -7.20 -11.60
CA TYR A 42 0.01 -6.72 -10.22
C TYR A 42 1.44 -6.26 -9.88
N LEU A 43 2.46 -7.07 -10.18
CA LEU A 43 3.86 -6.74 -9.88
C LEU A 43 4.35 -5.54 -10.68
N GLN A 44 3.90 -5.39 -11.92
CA GLN A 44 4.24 -4.24 -12.76
C GLN A 44 3.62 -2.95 -12.20
N LEU A 45 2.34 -2.96 -11.85
CA LEU A 45 1.67 -1.79 -11.26
C LEU A 45 2.26 -1.43 -9.90
N GLY A 46 2.47 -2.41 -9.02
CA GLY A 46 3.11 -2.20 -7.72
C GLY A 46 4.55 -1.68 -7.87
N GLY A 47 5.26 -2.15 -8.90
CA GLY A 47 6.58 -1.63 -9.25
C GLY A 47 6.55 -0.15 -9.62
N ALA A 48 5.64 0.21 -10.51
CA ALA A 48 5.46 1.59 -10.96
C ALA A 48 5.11 2.53 -9.80
N LEU A 49 4.20 2.15 -8.90
CA LEU A 49 3.78 2.99 -7.77
C LEU A 49 4.85 3.10 -6.66
N ARG A 50 5.69 2.07 -6.47
CA ARG A 50 6.59 1.98 -5.32
C ARG A 50 8.06 2.29 -5.62
N PHE A 51 8.50 2.16 -6.86
CA PHE A 51 9.89 2.42 -7.24
C PHE A 51 10.04 3.52 -8.27
N ASP A 52 9.07 3.65 -9.18
CA ASP A 52 9.10 4.63 -10.27
C ASP A 52 8.14 5.82 -10.03
N GLY A 53 7.40 5.79 -8.91
CA GLY A 53 6.38 6.78 -8.55
C GLY A 53 6.96 8.14 -8.18
N ILE A 54 6.14 9.18 -8.29
CA ILE A 54 6.55 10.57 -8.08
C ILE A 54 6.22 11.10 -6.68
N LEU A 55 5.41 10.38 -5.91
CA LEU A 55 5.07 10.79 -4.55
C LEU A 55 6.30 10.77 -3.64
N ASP A 56 6.38 11.78 -2.77
CA ASP A 56 7.37 11.78 -1.68
C ASP A 56 7.25 10.46 -0.87
N PRO A 57 8.36 9.77 -0.58
CA PRO A 57 8.32 8.48 0.11
C PRO A 57 7.59 8.53 1.47
N VAL A 58 7.70 9.63 2.22
CA VAL A 58 6.98 9.78 3.51
C VAL A 58 5.48 9.82 3.25
N VAL A 59 5.04 10.64 2.30
CA VAL A 59 3.61 10.74 1.96
C VAL A 59 3.07 9.42 1.44
N ARG A 60 3.83 8.73 0.58
CA ARG A 60 3.45 7.42 0.06
C ARG A 60 3.23 6.42 1.18
N GLU A 61 4.16 6.31 2.14
CA GLU A 61 4.02 5.35 3.24
C GLU A 61 2.88 5.71 4.20
N LEU A 62 2.57 7.00 4.42
CA LEU A 62 1.38 7.40 5.17
C LEU A 62 0.07 6.93 4.51
N ILE A 63 -0.04 7.07 3.18
CA ILE A 63 -1.21 6.57 2.43
C ILE A 63 -1.35 5.05 2.60
N ILE A 64 -0.23 4.34 2.53
CA ILE A 64 -0.21 2.88 2.61
C ILE A 64 -0.60 2.40 4.01
N LEU A 65 0.04 2.95 5.06
CA LEU A 65 -0.27 2.64 6.45
C LEU A 65 -1.74 2.92 6.77
N ARG A 66 -2.26 4.07 6.34
CA ARG A 66 -3.66 4.43 6.57
C ARG A 66 -4.61 3.49 5.84
N THR A 67 -4.32 3.18 4.57
CA THR A 67 -5.11 2.24 3.78
C THR A 67 -5.11 0.84 4.40
N GLY A 68 -3.95 0.34 4.82
CA GLY A 68 -3.77 -0.94 5.50
C GLY A 68 -4.55 -1.01 6.82
N SER A 69 -4.50 0.06 7.63
CA SER A 69 -5.26 0.19 8.87
C SER A 69 -6.77 0.10 8.64
N LEU A 70 -7.30 0.93 7.73
CA LEU A 70 -8.74 0.94 7.41
C LEU A 70 -9.21 -0.38 6.78
N CYS A 71 -8.33 -1.04 6.02
CA CYS A 71 -8.60 -2.36 5.46
C CYS A 71 -8.40 -3.50 6.47
N LYS A 72 -7.82 -3.25 7.65
CA LYS A 72 -7.46 -4.26 8.67
C LYS A 72 -6.47 -5.30 8.16
N SER A 73 -5.48 -4.88 7.38
CA SER A 73 -4.47 -5.79 6.84
C SER A 73 -3.22 -5.81 7.72
N GLU A 74 -3.13 -6.79 8.61
CA GLU A 74 -1.97 -6.97 9.50
C GLU A 74 -0.66 -7.15 8.72
N TYR A 75 -0.70 -7.90 7.61
CA TYR A 75 0.47 -8.11 6.76
C TYR A 75 0.98 -6.80 6.14
N GLU A 76 0.10 -5.93 5.64
CA GLU A 76 0.53 -4.62 5.13
C GLU A 76 1.14 -3.78 6.25
N LEU A 77 0.46 -3.71 7.40
CA LEU A 77 0.92 -2.89 8.53
C LEU A 77 2.29 -3.35 9.04
N ASP A 78 2.55 -4.65 9.12
CA ASP A 78 3.84 -5.20 9.55
C ASP A 78 4.99 -4.73 8.64
N HIS A 79 4.84 -4.92 7.32
CA HIS A 79 5.85 -4.56 6.36
C HIS A 79 6.02 -3.04 6.23
N HIS A 80 4.91 -2.31 6.14
CA HIS A 80 4.94 -0.88 5.86
C HIS A 80 5.26 -0.04 7.09
N THR A 81 5.09 -0.55 8.31
CA THR A 81 5.63 0.12 9.51
C THR A 81 7.16 0.18 9.48
N LYS A 82 7.81 -0.92 9.06
CA LYS A 82 9.26 -0.96 8.91
C LYS A 82 9.74 -0.05 7.78
N ILE A 83 9.07 -0.08 6.63
CA ILE A 83 9.43 0.78 5.49
C ILE A 83 9.22 2.26 5.83
N ALA A 84 8.12 2.61 6.52
CA ALA A 84 7.86 3.97 7.01
C ALA A 84 8.99 4.47 7.92
N SER A 85 9.48 3.61 8.81
CA SER A 85 10.63 3.92 9.67
C SER A 85 11.90 4.15 8.85
N ASP A 86 12.16 3.29 7.85
CA ASP A 86 13.35 3.38 6.98
C ASP A 86 13.36 4.67 6.12
N VAL A 87 12.19 5.20 5.75
CA VAL A 87 12.06 6.48 5.04
C VAL A 87 12.02 7.70 5.98
N GLY A 88 12.14 7.49 7.30
CA GLY A 88 12.32 8.54 8.29
C GLY A 88 11.06 9.01 9.01
N ILE A 89 9.94 8.29 8.90
CA ILE A 89 8.74 8.60 9.69
C ILE A 89 8.97 8.13 11.13
N SER A 90 8.74 9.01 12.10
CA SER A 90 8.87 8.65 13.52
C SER A 90 7.76 7.71 13.96
N ASP A 91 8.05 6.81 14.91
CA ASP A 91 7.08 5.89 15.51
C ASP A 91 5.77 6.58 15.94
N ASP A 92 5.86 7.77 16.55
CA ASP A 92 4.68 8.54 16.99
C ASP A 92 3.73 8.91 15.84
N ILE A 93 4.28 9.20 14.65
CA ILE A 93 3.52 9.54 13.44
C ILE A 93 3.00 8.27 12.77
N ILE A 94 3.77 7.18 12.78
CA ILE A 94 3.31 5.87 12.30
C ILE A 94 2.10 5.41 13.11
N THR A 95 2.20 5.41 14.44
CA THR A 95 1.09 5.06 15.34
C THR A 95 -0.09 5.98 15.10
N ALA A 96 0.13 7.29 14.99
CA ALA A 96 -0.96 8.22 14.71
C ALA A 96 -1.64 7.94 13.37
N ALA A 97 -0.89 7.64 12.30
CA ALA A 97 -1.47 7.34 10.99
C ALA A 97 -2.36 6.09 11.03
N ILE A 98 -2.00 5.11 11.86
CA ILE A 98 -2.75 3.86 12.03
C ILE A 98 -4.00 4.08 12.89
N ASP A 99 -3.87 4.80 14.02
CA ASP A 99 -4.87 4.79 15.10
C ASP A 99 -5.65 6.10 15.29
N ASP A 100 -5.07 7.25 14.95
CA ASP A 100 -5.68 8.56 15.21
C ASP A 100 -6.61 9.01 14.06
N GLU A 101 -7.40 10.05 14.31
CA GLU A 101 -8.16 10.75 13.28
C GLU A 101 -7.24 11.62 12.39
N PRO A 102 -7.54 11.81 11.09
CA PRO A 102 -6.72 12.64 10.18
C PRO A 102 -6.47 14.07 10.66
N ASP A 103 -7.34 14.61 11.52
CA ASP A 103 -7.25 15.96 12.11
C ASP A 103 -6.44 16.02 13.42
N SER A 104 -5.74 14.95 13.78
CA SER A 104 -4.84 14.95 14.94
C SER A 104 -3.80 16.07 14.83
N PRO A 105 -3.52 16.82 15.92
CA PRO A 105 -2.55 17.91 15.91
C PRO A 105 -1.09 17.44 15.71
N LYS A 106 -0.86 16.13 15.66
CA LYS A 106 0.44 15.52 15.35
C LYS A 106 0.81 15.67 13.87
N PHE A 107 -0.17 15.80 12.99
CA PHE A 107 0.04 15.87 11.56
C PHE A 107 0.21 17.32 11.09
N SER A 108 1.09 17.50 10.12
CA SER A 108 1.13 18.70 9.30
C SER A 108 -0.11 18.81 8.43
N LYS A 109 -0.32 19.99 7.82
CA LYS A 109 -1.47 20.23 6.94
C LYS A 109 -1.52 19.27 5.75
N LEU A 110 -0.35 18.95 5.16
CA LEU A 110 -0.27 18.01 4.05
C LEU A 110 -0.62 16.59 4.50
N GLU A 111 -0.05 16.13 5.61
CA GLU A 111 -0.32 14.79 6.15
C GLU A 111 -1.81 14.63 6.48
N SER A 112 -2.42 15.60 7.17
CA SER A 112 -3.85 15.59 7.43
C SER A 112 -4.71 15.55 6.17
N ALA A 113 -4.37 16.34 5.14
CA ALA A 113 -5.09 16.34 3.87
C ALA A 113 -5.00 14.99 3.14
N VAL A 114 -3.81 14.37 3.13
CA VAL A 114 -3.57 13.05 2.55
C VAL A 114 -4.33 11.95 3.29
N LEU A 115 -4.30 11.98 4.63
CA LEU A 115 -5.02 11.01 5.46
C LEU A 115 -6.53 11.14 5.27
N ARG A 116 -7.10 12.35 5.24
CA ARG A 116 -8.52 12.55 4.90
C ARG A 116 -8.88 12.03 3.52
N PHE A 117 -8.06 12.35 2.53
CA PHE A 117 -8.28 11.90 1.16
C PHE A 117 -8.27 10.36 1.08
N THR A 118 -7.34 9.73 1.81
CA THR A 118 -7.25 8.27 1.92
C THR A 118 -8.49 7.69 2.59
N ASP A 119 -8.90 8.23 3.73
CA ASP A 119 -10.08 7.78 4.49
C ASP A 119 -11.35 7.82 3.64
N GLU A 120 -11.61 8.93 2.95
CA GLU A 120 -12.80 9.06 2.12
C GLU A 120 -12.77 8.11 0.91
N ASN A 121 -11.61 7.90 0.28
CA ASN A 121 -11.50 6.92 -0.80
C ASN A 121 -11.75 5.49 -0.31
N VAL A 122 -11.21 5.10 0.86
CA VAL A 122 -11.36 3.75 1.38
C VAL A 122 -12.78 3.50 1.93
N LEU A 123 -13.34 4.46 2.66
CA LEU A 123 -14.63 4.29 3.36
C LEU A 123 -15.84 4.66 2.51
N ASN A 124 -15.71 5.67 1.64
CA ASN A 124 -16.81 6.22 0.86
C ASN A 124 -16.69 5.92 -0.64
N GLY A 125 -15.54 5.36 -1.08
CA GLY A 125 -15.26 5.04 -2.48
C GLY A 125 -14.80 6.22 -3.34
N LYS A 126 -14.78 7.44 -2.78
CA LYS A 126 -14.20 8.65 -3.40
C LYS A 126 -14.01 9.76 -2.38
N ALA A 127 -13.07 10.66 -2.66
CA ALA A 127 -12.98 11.94 -1.98
C ALA A 127 -14.19 12.85 -2.31
N SER A 128 -14.59 13.64 -1.33
CA SER A 128 -15.49 14.77 -1.46
C SER A 128 -14.82 15.90 -2.22
N GLU A 129 -15.61 16.85 -2.73
CA GLU A 129 -15.07 18.03 -3.43
C GLU A 129 -14.15 18.85 -2.52
N ASN A 130 -14.51 19.00 -1.24
CA ASN A 130 -13.71 19.75 -0.29
C ASN A 130 -12.35 19.08 -0.04
N THR A 131 -12.34 17.77 0.21
CA THR A 131 -11.12 17.00 0.47
C THR A 131 -10.23 16.92 -0.77
N PHE A 132 -10.83 16.78 -1.97
CA PHE A 132 -10.09 16.86 -3.22
C PHE A 132 -9.45 18.23 -3.41
N ASN A 133 -10.22 19.31 -3.23
CA ASN A 133 -9.73 20.68 -3.40
C ASN A 133 -8.63 21.00 -2.39
N GLU A 134 -8.75 20.54 -1.15
CA GLU A 134 -7.73 20.70 -0.12
C GLU A 134 -6.40 20.05 -0.53
N LEU A 135 -6.41 18.78 -0.94
CA LEU A 135 -5.18 18.09 -1.35
C LEU A 135 -4.58 18.71 -2.63
N SER A 136 -5.43 19.20 -3.55
CA SER A 136 -4.98 19.82 -4.81
C SER A 136 -4.19 21.13 -4.63
N ILE A 137 -4.22 21.73 -3.43
CA ILE A 137 -3.36 22.87 -3.09
C ILE A 137 -1.89 22.43 -2.99
N PHE A 138 -1.65 21.19 -2.57
CA PHE A 138 -0.32 20.65 -2.39
C PHE A 138 0.15 19.83 -3.59
N PHE A 139 -0.77 19.15 -4.26
CA PHE A 139 -0.45 18.14 -5.27
C PHE A 139 -0.79 18.60 -6.69
N SER A 140 0.12 18.27 -7.61
CA SER A 140 -0.11 18.32 -9.04
C SER A 140 -1.17 17.31 -9.49
N PRO A 141 -1.74 17.45 -10.70
CA PRO A 141 -2.65 16.45 -11.25
C PRO A 141 -2.05 15.04 -11.32
N GLU A 142 -0.74 14.92 -11.56
CA GLU A 142 -0.05 13.63 -11.62
C GLU A 142 0.01 12.97 -10.23
N GLU A 143 0.35 13.72 -9.18
CA GLU A 143 0.37 13.23 -7.80
C GLU A 143 -1.03 12.85 -7.30
N LEU A 144 -2.07 13.60 -7.69
CA LEU A 144 -3.46 13.26 -7.35
C LEU A 144 -3.91 11.94 -8.00
N ILE A 145 -3.52 11.70 -9.26
CA ILE A 145 -3.78 10.43 -9.95
C ILE A 145 -3.01 9.30 -9.27
N GLU A 146 -1.71 9.48 -9.04
CA GLU A 146 -0.86 8.46 -8.39
C GLU A 146 -1.37 8.12 -7.00
N THR A 147 -1.75 9.12 -6.19
CA THR A 147 -2.36 8.92 -4.85
C THR A 147 -3.61 8.06 -4.93
N THR A 148 -4.50 8.35 -5.87
CA THR A 148 -5.75 7.59 -6.04
C THR A 148 -5.48 6.14 -6.47
N LEU A 149 -4.53 5.93 -7.39
CA LEU A 149 -4.11 4.60 -7.84
C LEU A 149 -3.42 3.82 -6.71
N LEU A 150 -2.60 4.48 -5.89
CA LEU A 150 -1.93 3.89 -4.74
C LEU A 150 -2.93 3.40 -3.70
N ILE A 151 -3.92 4.22 -3.34
CA ILE A 151 -5.00 3.82 -2.42
C ILE A 151 -5.73 2.60 -2.97
N GLY A 152 -6.15 2.64 -4.25
CA GLY A 152 -6.83 1.51 -4.89
C GLY A 152 -5.98 0.23 -4.93
N PHE A 153 -4.68 0.37 -5.21
CA PHE A 153 -3.73 -0.74 -5.22
C PHE A 153 -3.60 -1.37 -3.83
N TYR A 154 -3.50 -0.58 -2.77
CA TYR A 154 -3.37 -1.10 -1.41
C TYR A 154 -4.70 -1.60 -0.81
N ILE A 155 -5.85 -1.11 -1.27
CA ILE A 155 -7.14 -1.76 -1.01
C ILE A 155 -7.15 -3.17 -1.63
N MET A 156 -6.81 -3.27 -2.92
CA MET A 156 -6.76 -4.57 -3.62
C MET A 156 -5.78 -5.52 -2.93
N THR A 157 -4.59 -5.04 -2.58
CA THR A 157 -3.55 -5.85 -1.93
C THR A 157 -4.00 -6.29 -0.54
N SER A 158 -4.51 -5.38 0.29
CA SER A 158 -5.08 -5.72 1.60
C SER A 158 -6.15 -6.80 1.51
N ARG A 159 -7.04 -6.73 0.50
CA ARG A 159 -8.07 -7.75 0.28
C ARG A 159 -7.49 -9.06 -0.21
N PHE A 160 -6.49 -9.04 -1.08
CA PHE A 160 -5.78 -10.23 -1.51
C PHE A 160 -5.16 -10.96 -0.31
N LEU A 161 -4.38 -10.25 0.51
CA LEU A 161 -3.69 -10.78 1.69
C LEU A 161 -4.68 -11.43 2.68
N GLN A 162 -5.75 -10.71 3.02
CA GLN A 162 -6.79 -11.21 3.94
C GLN A 162 -7.62 -12.35 3.34
N THR A 163 -7.95 -12.29 2.05
CA THR A 163 -8.77 -13.33 1.41
C THR A 163 -8.07 -14.68 1.42
N PHE A 164 -6.74 -14.68 1.30
CA PHE A 164 -5.93 -15.89 1.31
C PHE A 164 -5.37 -16.25 2.70
N ASP A 165 -5.82 -15.58 3.77
CA ASP A 165 -5.31 -15.75 5.16
C ASP A 165 -3.78 -15.84 5.20
N MET A 166 -3.12 -14.93 4.49
CA MET A 166 -1.67 -14.97 4.33
C MET A 166 -0.94 -14.88 5.66
N ASP A 167 -0.01 -15.82 5.87
CA ASP A 167 0.86 -15.83 7.04
C ASP A 167 1.83 -14.63 6.97
N LEU A 168 2.04 -13.96 8.10
CA LEU A 168 3.08 -12.94 8.26
C LEU A 168 4.45 -13.55 7.92
N ASP A 169 5.34 -12.73 7.39
CA ASP A 169 6.72 -13.14 7.18
C ASP A 169 7.45 -13.19 8.53
N ASN A 170 8.23 -14.24 8.77
CA ASN A 170 9.08 -14.29 9.96
C ASN A 170 10.21 -13.28 9.77
N GLN A 171 10.22 -12.22 10.59
CA GLN A 171 11.25 -11.19 10.56
C GLN A 171 12.62 -11.68 11.05
#